data_AF-M5RMQ0-F1
#
_entry.id   AF-M5RMQ0-F1
#
_cell.length_a   1.000
_cell.length_b   1.000
_cell.length_c   1.000
_cell.angle_alpha   90.00
_cell.angle_beta   90.00
_cell.angle_gamma   90.00
#
_symmetry.space_group_name_H-M   'P 1'
#
loop_
_entity.id
_entity.type
_entity.pdbx_description
1 polymer ?
#
loop_
_entity_poly.entity_id
_entity_poly.type
_entity_poly.pdbx_seq_one_letter_code
_entity_poly.pdbx_strand_id
1 'polypeptide(L)'
;MKPIGIFMAAIVGCLATTLSATAANSIPANGADPNIKKFSIAFVNDIHAQLEPHPELFWRDDHSERVHNAGGLSRIATAFKQLEAQRPHGMLKIDGGDTFQGSGPGAWTQGEVMVRPLNALGLDVAVPGNWSVAYGAKQLQSLSEKVNYPMVAANIVDEKTGQRSFPPYLVKQVNGVKIGLLGFTDPDVPTRQPPHMSKGLHFQAAKVLQPLIDELRNEEKVDVVVLITHIGLHKAVPLTRQLRGVDISLSADTHERTYEPIEVGDVWVVEAGAFGSLVGVMDITMSGDKIVDRQWELIELREDKFVEDEHVKGIVDEVLAPHRERMNREIGHTDIWLERYNVMSTSMDRLIADAVKESAGTDIALSNGFRFSPPTAPGPITEADLWNWLPLNLEIKVGKAYGKQLIDYWENEFENVFSHNPSRLYGGWLARPSTNMDVQFDSTAKANERLRSLEIDGNPVDPDKTYSLAAGARDGQPADQIHRVKRCRVTKQIGLTTHDAVRQYLAQRGDVTETGKPPVRCVVRSDVLRSQYLAFIKERQQEREAEMQDANSPADPNTSINPSSDSNEKETNDE
;
A
#
# COMPACT_ATOMS: atom_id res chain seq x y z
N MET A 1 12.29 -40.90 58.13
CA MET A 1 10.97 -41.50 58.39
C MET A 1 10.20 -41.55 57.08
N LYS A 2 9.81 -42.75 56.62
CA LYS A 2 8.82 -42.97 55.56
C LYS A 2 7.40 -42.77 56.12
N PRO A 3 6.42 -42.41 55.29
CA PRO A 3 5.31 -43.34 54.97
C PRO A 3 4.97 -43.32 53.45
N ILE A 4 4.76 -44.45 52.75
CA ILE A 4 3.53 -45.28 52.63
C ILE A 4 2.31 -44.37 52.38
N GLY A 5 1.69 -44.21 51.21
CA GLY A 5 1.30 -45.17 50.16
C GLY A 5 -0.22 -45.36 50.25
N ILE A 6 -1.00 -44.99 49.22
CA ILE A 6 -2.30 -45.59 48.80
C ILE A 6 -2.64 -45.05 47.40
N PHE A 7 -2.78 -45.99 46.47
CA PHE A 7 -3.34 -45.84 45.12
C PHE A 7 -4.87 -45.94 45.25
N MET A 8 -5.63 -45.03 44.63
CA MET A 8 -7.08 -45.21 44.46
C MET A 8 -7.41 -45.27 42.98
N ALA A 9 -7.82 -46.46 42.54
CA ALA A 9 -8.36 -46.74 41.22
C ALA A 9 -9.82 -46.26 41.17
N ALA A 10 -10.17 -45.47 40.15
CA ALA A 10 -11.55 -45.15 39.83
C ALA A 10 -12.07 -46.14 38.79
N ILE A 11 -13.02 -46.96 39.23
CA ILE A 11 -13.77 -47.93 38.43
C ILE A 11 -14.82 -47.16 37.62
N VAL A 12 -14.73 -47.23 36.28
CA VAL A 12 -15.78 -46.79 35.36
C VAL A 12 -16.80 -47.93 35.26
N GLY A 13 -18.00 -47.72 35.79
CA GLY A 13 -19.13 -48.63 35.67
C GLY A 13 -19.83 -48.48 34.32
N CYS A 14 -19.83 -49.57 33.53
CA CYS A 14 -20.65 -49.73 32.33
C CYS A 14 -22.14 -49.80 32.69
N LEU A 15 -22.95 -48.86 32.18
CA LEU A 15 -24.37 -49.10 31.95
C LEU A 15 -24.57 -49.42 30.46
N ALA A 16 -24.95 -50.66 30.18
CA ALA A 16 -25.33 -51.12 28.86
C ALA A 16 -26.75 -50.61 28.53
N THR A 17 -26.85 -49.71 27.55
CA THR A 17 -28.09 -49.44 26.83
C THR A 17 -28.00 -50.12 25.47
N THR A 18 -28.90 -51.08 25.24
CA THR A 18 -29.11 -51.76 23.98
C THR A 18 -29.56 -50.78 22.91
N LEU A 19 -28.69 -50.42 21.96
CA LEU A 19 -29.10 -49.79 20.71
C LEU A 19 -29.68 -50.86 19.78
N SER A 20 -31.00 -50.88 19.65
CA SER A 20 -31.67 -51.51 18.51
C SER A 20 -31.20 -50.81 17.24
N ALA A 21 -30.60 -51.57 16.33
CA ALA A 21 -30.26 -51.13 14.99
C ALA A 21 -31.54 -50.85 14.18
N THR A 22 -32.05 -49.63 14.26
CA THR A 22 -32.86 -49.07 13.18
C THR A 22 -31.90 -48.61 12.10
N ALA A 23 -31.96 -49.26 10.93
CA ALA A 23 -31.29 -48.83 9.72
C ALA A 23 -31.70 -47.38 9.42
N ALA A 24 -30.87 -46.42 9.83
CA ALA A 24 -30.91 -45.08 9.30
C ALA A 24 -30.34 -45.19 7.89
N ASN A 25 -31.22 -45.02 6.89
CA ASN A 25 -30.85 -44.87 5.50
C ASN A 25 -29.66 -43.92 5.40
N SER A 26 -28.52 -44.45 4.96
CA SER A 26 -27.42 -43.66 4.44
C SER A 26 -27.98 -42.74 3.36
N ILE A 27 -28.04 -41.44 3.65
CA ILE A 27 -28.26 -40.43 2.62
C ILE A 27 -27.08 -40.59 1.64
N PRO A 28 -27.33 -40.84 0.35
CA PRO A 28 -26.25 -40.81 -0.61
C PRO A 28 -25.71 -39.37 -0.66
N ALA A 29 -24.40 -39.21 -0.54
CA ALA A 29 -23.73 -37.98 -0.95
C ALA A 29 -23.91 -37.83 -2.47
N ASN A 30 -24.97 -37.15 -2.89
CA ASN A 30 -25.20 -36.77 -4.28
C ASN A 30 -25.94 -35.42 -4.29
N GLY A 31 -25.31 -34.42 -4.89
CA GLY A 31 -25.94 -33.12 -5.13
C GLY A 31 -24.99 -31.92 -5.22
N ALA A 32 -23.77 -32.05 -5.75
CA ALA A 32 -23.13 -30.87 -6.29
C ALA A 32 -23.83 -30.57 -7.63
N ASP A 33 -24.50 -29.43 -7.74
CA ASP A 33 -25.02 -28.97 -9.02
C ASP A 33 -23.83 -28.86 -9.99
N PRO A 34 -23.81 -29.62 -11.11
CA PRO A 34 -22.69 -29.61 -12.05
C PRO A 34 -22.46 -28.24 -12.70
N ASN A 35 -23.39 -27.30 -12.57
CA ASN A 35 -23.23 -25.93 -13.04
C ASN A 35 -22.49 -25.03 -12.05
N ILE A 36 -22.30 -25.48 -10.80
CA ILE A 36 -21.59 -24.70 -9.78
C ILE A 36 -20.10 -25.01 -9.85
N LYS A 37 -19.30 -24.00 -10.19
CA LYS A 37 -17.83 -24.07 -10.17
C LYS A 37 -17.30 -23.12 -9.13
N LYS A 38 -16.20 -23.49 -8.48
CA LYS A 38 -15.53 -22.66 -7.49
C LYS A 38 -14.05 -22.54 -7.81
N PHE A 39 -13.48 -21.39 -7.56
CA PHE A 39 -12.04 -21.18 -7.54
C PHE A 39 -11.70 -20.06 -6.56
N SER A 40 -10.43 -19.98 -6.22
CA SER A 40 -9.94 -18.98 -5.26
C SER A 40 -8.77 -18.19 -5.83
N ILE A 41 -8.54 -17.01 -5.30
CA ILE A 41 -7.36 -16.19 -5.57
C ILE A 41 -6.68 -15.90 -4.23
N ALA A 42 -5.38 -16.18 -4.13
CA ALA A 42 -4.51 -15.65 -3.09
C ALA A 42 -3.70 -14.49 -3.68
N PHE A 43 -3.84 -13.31 -3.09
CA PHE A 43 -3.29 -12.06 -3.58
C PHE A 43 -2.30 -11.48 -2.56
N VAL A 44 -1.08 -11.24 -3.02
CA VAL A 44 -0.05 -10.48 -2.32
C VAL A 44 0.35 -9.29 -3.19
N ASN A 45 0.85 -8.22 -2.57
CA ASN A 45 1.35 -7.05 -3.29
C ASN A 45 2.36 -6.32 -2.42
N ASP A 46 3.16 -5.45 -3.03
CA ASP A 46 4.06 -4.52 -2.34
C ASP A 46 4.98 -5.24 -1.34
N ILE A 47 5.49 -6.43 -1.72
CA ILE A 47 6.36 -7.27 -0.88
C ILE A 47 7.63 -6.51 -0.48
N HIS A 48 8.09 -5.60 -1.33
CA HIS A 48 9.17 -4.68 -1.06
C HIS A 48 10.49 -5.33 -0.59
N ALA A 49 10.84 -6.45 -1.22
CA ALA A 49 12.01 -7.25 -0.87
C ALA A 49 12.14 -7.55 0.64
N GLN A 50 11.03 -7.69 1.35
CA GLN A 50 11.01 -8.16 2.74
C GLN A 50 11.03 -9.70 2.73
N LEU A 51 12.25 -10.25 2.72
CA LEU A 51 12.47 -11.70 2.59
C LEU A 51 12.11 -12.46 3.87
N GLU A 52 12.37 -11.84 5.01
CA GLU A 52 12.29 -12.44 6.33
C GLU A 52 11.11 -11.88 7.14
N PRO A 53 10.68 -12.63 8.18
CA PRO A 53 9.89 -12.08 9.27
C PRO A 53 10.42 -10.74 9.77
N HIS A 54 9.53 -9.78 10.01
CA HIS A 54 9.87 -8.49 10.57
C HIS A 54 8.77 -8.00 11.53
N PRO A 55 9.07 -7.05 12.44
CA PRO A 55 8.04 -6.36 13.18
C PRO A 55 7.06 -5.69 12.21
N GLU A 56 5.77 -5.80 12.49
CA GLU A 56 4.70 -5.23 11.69
C GLU A 56 3.62 -4.66 12.62
N LEU A 57 3.19 -3.42 12.33
CA LEU A 57 2.17 -2.72 13.10
C LEU A 57 0.80 -3.03 12.51
N PHE A 58 -0.03 -3.73 13.27
CA PHE A 58 -1.43 -3.98 12.98
C PHE A 58 -2.32 -3.01 13.74
N TRP A 59 -3.39 -2.56 13.08
CA TRP A 59 -4.42 -1.73 13.69
C TRP A 59 -5.81 -2.24 13.32
N ARG A 60 -6.78 -1.98 14.18
CA ARG A 60 -8.20 -2.29 13.99
C ARG A 60 -9.06 -1.04 14.14
N ASP A 61 -10.32 -1.14 13.77
CA ASP A 61 -11.29 -0.03 13.84
C ASP A 61 -11.55 0.47 15.26
N ASP A 62 -11.25 -0.37 16.28
CA ASP A 62 -11.28 0.01 17.69
C ASP A 62 -10.07 0.86 18.13
N HIS A 63 -9.23 1.27 17.18
CA HIS A 63 -7.97 1.98 17.38
C HIS A 63 -6.92 1.21 18.19
N SER A 64 -7.10 -0.09 18.41
CA SER A 64 -6.06 -0.91 19.03
C SER A 64 -4.89 -1.10 18.07
N GLU A 65 -3.68 -0.90 18.59
CA GLU A 65 -2.43 -1.06 17.87
C GLU A 65 -1.63 -2.19 18.48
N ARG A 66 -1.11 -3.08 17.63
CA ARG A 66 -0.33 -4.23 18.05
C ARG A 66 0.82 -4.44 17.10
N VAL A 67 2.01 -4.57 17.64
CA VAL A 67 3.17 -5.01 16.85
C VAL A 67 3.31 -6.52 17.02
N HIS A 68 3.37 -7.21 15.89
CA HIS A 68 3.70 -8.63 15.83
C HIS A 68 4.85 -8.82 14.86
N ASN A 69 5.70 -9.80 15.12
CA ASN A 69 6.58 -10.29 14.07
C ASN A 69 5.72 -11.05 13.05
N ALA A 70 5.79 -10.62 11.80
CA ALA A 70 4.91 -11.06 10.72
C ALA A 70 5.65 -11.11 9.38
N GLY A 71 4.95 -11.61 8.36
CA GLY A 71 5.45 -11.66 7.00
C GLY A 71 6.65 -12.59 6.80
N GLY A 72 7.44 -12.27 5.78
CA GLY A 72 8.50 -13.14 5.24
C GLY A 72 7.99 -14.13 4.19
N LEU A 73 8.82 -14.40 3.18
CA LEU A 73 8.44 -15.26 2.06
C LEU A 73 8.17 -16.71 2.49
N SER A 74 8.87 -17.16 3.54
CA SER A 74 8.66 -18.47 4.17
C SER A 74 7.25 -18.61 4.78
N ARG A 75 6.69 -17.56 5.39
CA ARG A 75 5.31 -17.58 5.91
C ARG A 75 4.27 -17.47 4.81
N ILE A 76 4.54 -16.69 3.76
CA ILE A 76 3.68 -16.66 2.56
C ILE A 76 3.57 -18.08 1.97
N ALA A 77 4.67 -18.81 1.87
CA ALA A 77 4.67 -20.19 1.38
C ALA A 77 3.81 -21.13 2.25
N THR A 78 3.91 -21.03 3.58
CA THR A 78 3.04 -21.79 4.49
C THR A 78 1.57 -21.40 4.30
N ALA A 79 1.27 -20.10 4.23
CA ALA A 79 -0.09 -19.61 4.04
C ALA A 79 -0.68 -20.14 2.74
N PHE A 80 0.03 -20.01 1.62
CA PHE A 80 -0.38 -20.56 0.33
C PHE A 80 -0.67 -22.06 0.38
N LYS A 81 0.21 -22.87 0.98
CA LYS A 81 -0.02 -24.31 1.12
C LYS A 81 -1.26 -24.63 1.96
N GLN A 82 -1.47 -23.92 3.06
CA GLN A 82 -2.66 -24.11 3.90
C GLN A 82 -3.94 -23.69 3.18
N LEU A 83 -3.91 -22.55 2.49
CA LEU A 83 -5.05 -22.04 1.73
C LEU A 83 -5.43 -22.98 0.58
N GLU A 84 -4.45 -23.50 -0.15
CA GLU A 84 -4.66 -24.52 -1.19
C GLU A 84 -5.27 -25.81 -0.62
N ALA A 85 -4.77 -26.28 0.53
CA ALA A 85 -5.31 -27.48 1.18
C ALA A 85 -6.76 -27.29 1.67
N GLN A 86 -7.10 -26.08 2.13
CA GLN A 86 -8.47 -25.73 2.54
C GLN A 86 -9.42 -25.50 1.36
N ARG A 87 -8.88 -25.22 0.16
CA ARG A 87 -9.63 -24.88 -1.06
C ARG A 87 -9.25 -25.83 -2.20
N PRO A 88 -9.68 -27.12 -2.15
CA PRO A 88 -9.30 -28.12 -3.14
C PRO A 88 -9.88 -27.87 -4.55
N HIS A 89 -10.71 -26.84 -4.71
CA HIS A 89 -11.29 -26.42 -5.99
C HIS A 89 -10.31 -25.61 -6.87
N GLY A 90 -9.08 -25.36 -6.42
CA GLY A 90 -8.05 -24.68 -7.20
C GLY A 90 -7.92 -23.20 -6.87
N MET A 91 -6.68 -22.73 -6.88
CA MET A 91 -6.28 -21.40 -6.43
C MET A 91 -5.31 -20.77 -7.43
N LEU A 92 -5.49 -19.49 -7.73
CA LEU A 92 -4.51 -18.65 -8.41
C LEU A 92 -3.72 -17.85 -7.39
N LYS A 93 -2.39 -17.83 -7.50
CA LYS A 93 -1.51 -17.03 -6.64
C LYS A 93 -0.99 -15.83 -7.42
N ILE A 94 -1.35 -14.62 -7.00
CA ILE A 94 -1.14 -13.38 -7.75
C ILE A 94 -0.27 -12.42 -6.95
N ASP A 95 0.74 -11.83 -7.60
CA ASP A 95 1.53 -10.72 -7.07
C ASP A 95 1.15 -9.39 -7.77
N GLY A 96 0.66 -8.42 -7.00
CA GLY A 96 0.25 -7.10 -7.48
C GLY A 96 1.39 -6.17 -7.87
N GLY A 97 2.65 -6.51 -7.58
CA GLY A 97 3.82 -5.74 -7.98
C GLY A 97 4.60 -5.12 -6.81
N ASP A 98 5.64 -4.35 -7.14
CA ASP A 98 6.63 -3.78 -6.21
C ASP A 98 7.33 -4.80 -5.30
N THR A 99 7.77 -5.88 -5.94
CA THR A 99 8.34 -7.06 -5.30
C THR A 99 9.86 -6.97 -5.02
N PHE A 100 10.64 -6.44 -5.97
CA PHE A 100 12.10 -6.66 -6.03
C PHE A 100 12.96 -5.69 -5.22
N GLN A 101 12.40 -4.54 -4.81
CA GLN A 101 13.14 -3.48 -4.11
C GLN A 101 12.49 -3.20 -2.76
N GLY A 102 13.23 -2.62 -1.83
CA GLY A 102 12.66 -2.11 -0.57
C GLY A 102 13.45 -2.54 0.67
N SER A 103 14.51 -3.32 0.46
CA SER A 103 15.45 -3.73 1.49
C SER A 103 16.90 -3.58 1.03
N GLY A 104 17.83 -3.66 1.99
CA GLY A 104 19.27 -3.64 1.75
C GLY A 104 19.71 -4.69 0.73
N PRO A 105 19.49 -5.99 0.97
CA PRO A 105 19.81 -7.04 0.02
C PRO A 105 19.18 -6.81 -1.35
N GLY A 106 17.91 -6.38 -1.43
CA GLY A 106 17.26 -6.01 -2.68
C GLY A 106 18.06 -4.95 -3.45
N ALA A 107 18.45 -3.87 -2.78
CA ALA A 107 19.25 -2.80 -3.38
C ALA A 107 20.68 -3.27 -3.78
N TRP A 108 21.35 -4.03 -2.93
CA TRP A 108 22.75 -4.45 -3.14
C TRP A 108 22.90 -5.46 -4.27
N THR A 109 21.87 -6.27 -4.51
CA THR A 109 21.84 -7.25 -5.61
C THR A 109 20.99 -6.79 -6.78
N GLN A 110 20.46 -5.56 -6.76
CA GLN A 110 19.53 -5.06 -7.78
C GLN A 110 18.34 -6.01 -8.04
N GLY A 111 17.75 -6.52 -6.95
CA GLY A 111 16.58 -7.40 -6.95
C GLY A 111 16.86 -8.89 -7.12
N GLU A 112 18.07 -9.29 -7.53
CA GLU A 112 18.41 -10.70 -7.80
C GLU A 112 18.21 -11.63 -6.59
N VAL A 113 18.42 -11.13 -5.37
CA VAL A 113 18.23 -11.88 -4.11
C VAL A 113 16.80 -12.45 -3.98
N MET A 114 15.81 -11.81 -4.60
CA MET A 114 14.41 -12.21 -4.51
C MET A 114 14.05 -13.36 -5.46
N VAL A 115 14.80 -13.56 -6.55
CA VAL A 115 14.42 -14.47 -7.64
C VAL A 115 14.19 -15.90 -7.15
N ARG A 116 15.15 -16.47 -6.42
CA ARG A 116 15.07 -17.87 -5.96
C ARG A 116 13.94 -18.07 -4.94
N PRO A 117 13.81 -17.24 -3.88
CA PRO A 117 12.67 -17.33 -2.98
C PRO A 117 11.31 -17.20 -3.67
N LEU A 118 11.13 -16.22 -4.57
CA LEU A 118 9.86 -16.01 -5.28
C LEU A 118 9.48 -17.21 -6.15
N ASN A 119 10.46 -17.79 -6.86
CA ASN A 119 10.25 -19.00 -7.67
C ASN A 119 9.79 -20.21 -6.85
N ALA A 120 10.09 -20.24 -5.54
CA ALA A 120 9.66 -21.29 -4.63
C ALA A 120 8.25 -21.07 -4.05
N LEU A 121 7.64 -19.89 -4.23
CA LEU A 121 6.27 -19.62 -3.78
C LEU A 121 5.20 -20.21 -4.71
N GLY A 122 5.55 -20.44 -5.98
CA GLY A 122 4.64 -20.95 -7.00
C GLY A 122 3.57 -19.94 -7.40
N LEU A 123 3.96 -18.68 -7.61
CA LEU A 123 3.07 -17.64 -8.16
C LEU A 123 2.61 -18.01 -9.58
N ASP A 124 1.38 -17.63 -9.94
CA ASP A 124 0.82 -17.85 -11.28
C ASP A 124 1.07 -16.67 -12.22
N VAL A 125 1.05 -15.45 -11.69
CA VAL A 125 1.20 -14.21 -12.45
C VAL A 125 1.60 -13.06 -11.53
N ALA A 126 2.33 -12.10 -12.07
CA ALA A 126 2.59 -10.82 -11.42
C ALA A 126 2.38 -9.62 -12.36
N VAL A 127 2.33 -8.42 -11.80
CA VAL A 127 2.37 -7.16 -12.56
C VAL A 127 3.61 -6.35 -12.14
N PRO A 128 4.34 -5.71 -13.07
CA PRO A 128 5.36 -4.73 -12.69
C PRO A 128 4.73 -3.55 -11.95
N GLY A 129 5.23 -3.22 -10.77
CA GLY A 129 4.79 -2.02 -10.04
C GLY A 129 5.61 -0.77 -10.38
N ASN A 130 5.33 0.35 -9.71
CA ASN A 130 6.02 1.61 -10.00
C ASN A 130 7.49 1.62 -9.53
N TRP A 131 7.86 0.76 -8.59
CA TRP A 131 9.22 0.57 -8.14
C TRP A 131 9.94 -0.60 -8.83
N SER A 132 9.26 -1.37 -9.69
CA SER A 132 9.92 -2.42 -10.50
C SER A 132 11.04 -1.87 -11.40
N VAL A 133 11.01 -0.58 -11.73
CA VAL A 133 12.06 0.10 -12.51
C VAL A 133 13.21 0.67 -11.66
N ALA A 134 13.22 0.47 -10.33
CA ALA A 134 14.21 1.07 -9.42
C ALA A 134 15.68 0.82 -9.84
N TYR A 135 15.94 -0.31 -10.48
CA TYR A 135 17.27 -0.72 -10.97
C TYR A 135 17.45 -0.56 -12.49
N GLY A 136 16.53 0.12 -13.17
CA GLY A 136 16.55 0.35 -14.61
C GLY A 136 15.67 -0.61 -15.42
N ALA A 137 15.17 -0.14 -16.56
CA ALA A 137 14.35 -0.94 -17.49
C ALA A 137 14.99 -2.27 -17.91
N LYS A 138 16.31 -2.31 -18.12
CA LYS A 138 17.04 -3.54 -18.47
C LYS A 138 17.04 -4.57 -17.34
N GLN A 139 17.20 -4.09 -16.09
CA GLN A 139 17.21 -4.98 -14.94
C GLN A 139 15.80 -5.51 -14.67
N LEU A 140 14.75 -4.69 -14.85
CA LEU A 140 13.37 -5.16 -14.83
C LEU A 140 13.14 -6.32 -15.83
N GLN A 141 13.58 -6.15 -17.08
CA GLN A 141 13.47 -7.21 -18.09
C GLN A 141 14.23 -8.48 -17.64
N SER A 142 15.48 -8.34 -17.19
CA SER A 142 16.29 -9.46 -16.69
C SER A 142 15.63 -10.21 -15.53
N LEU A 143 15.10 -9.49 -14.53
CA LEU A 143 14.39 -10.11 -13.40
C LEU A 143 13.12 -10.82 -13.85
N SER A 144 12.37 -10.25 -14.80
CA SER A 144 11.15 -10.85 -15.34
C SER A 144 11.41 -12.17 -16.09
N GLU A 145 12.60 -12.33 -16.68
CA GLU A 145 13.01 -13.56 -17.38
C GLU A 145 13.53 -14.64 -16.43
N LYS A 146 13.99 -14.24 -15.23
CA LYS A 146 14.55 -15.15 -14.21
C LYS A 146 13.50 -15.70 -13.25
N VAL A 147 12.39 -15.00 -13.05
CA VAL A 147 11.26 -15.56 -12.33
C VAL A 147 10.54 -16.61 -13.20
N ASN A 148 9.98 -17.65 -12.57
CA ASN A 148 9.37 -18.78 -13.27
C ASN A 148 7.86 -18.60 -13.55
N TYR A 149 7.35 -17.39 -13.35
CA TYR A 149 5.97 -17.00 -13.58
C TYR A 149 5.92 -15.76 -14.49
N PRO A 150 4.89 -15.62 -15.34
CA PRO A 150 4.77 -14.49 -16.25
C PRO A 150 4.47 -13.19 -15.50
N MET A 151 5.03 -12.10 -16.01
CA MET A 151 4.58 -10.74 -15.70
C MET A 151 3.69 -10.22 -16.82
N VAL A 152 2.55 -9.62 -16.47
CA VAL A 152 1.61 -9.02 -17.42
C VAL A 152 1.49 -7.51 -17.20
N ALA A 153 1.51 -6.74 -18.29
CA ALA A 153 1.27 -5.31 -18.26
C ALA A 153 0.75 -4.81 -19.62
N ALA A 154 -0.47 -4.27 -19.63
CA ALA A 154 -1.12 -3.79 -20.85
C ALA A 154 -0.46 -2.54 -21.44
N ASN A 155 0.23 -1.75 -20.62
CA ASN A 155 0.57 -0.37 -20.91
C ASN A 155 2.07 -0.03 -20.88
N ILE A 156 2.95 -0.97 -20.58
CA ILE A 156 4.40 -0.76 -20.65
C ILE A 156 4.88 -1.08 -22.05
N VAL A 157 5.38 -0.07 -22.77
CA VAL A 157 5.90 -0.22 -24.13
C VAL A 157 7.33 0.31 -24.22
N ASP A 158 8.12 -0.29 -25.11
CA ASP A 158 9.43 0.26 -25.48
C ASP A 158 9.23 1.58 -26.25
N GLU A 159 9.91 2.65 -25.81
CA GLU A 159 9.75 4.00 -26.36
C GLU A 159 10.10 4.10 -27.85
N LYS A 160 11.00 3.24 -28.34
CA LYS A 160 11.51 3.33 -29.72
C LYS A 160 10.64 2.56 -30.70
N THR A 161 10.19 1.38 -30.31
CA THR A 161 9.46 0.45 -31.16
C THR A 161 7.95 0.55 -30.98
N GLY A 162 7.48 1.07 -29.84
CA GLY A 162 6.07 1.09 -29.46
C GLY A 162 5.50 -0.31 -29.15
N GLN A 163 6.35 -1.34 -29.14
CA GLN A 163 5.94 -2.70 -28.80
C GLN A 163 5.80 -2.85 -27.28
N ARG A 164 4.84 -3.66 -26.83
CA ARG A 164 4.67 -3.96 -25.41
C ARG A 164 5.89 -4.73 -24.90
N SER A 165 6.40 -4.31 -23.74
CA SER A 165 7.50 -4.99 -23.06
C SER A 165 7.04 -6.27 -22.34
N PHE A 166 5.74 -6.37 -22.07
CA PHE A 166 5.11 -7.52 -21.42
C PHE A 166 3.84 -7.93 -22.18
N PRO A 167 3.42 -9.21 -22.10
CA PRO A 167 2.07 -9.59 -22.51
C PRO A 167 1.03 -8.76 -21.72
N PRO A 168 -0.07 -8.31 -22.34
CA PRO A 168 -1.05 -7.47 -21.66
C PRO A 168 -1.82 -8.25 -20.59
N TYR A 169 -2.11 -9.51 -20.86
CA TYR A 169 -2.88 -10.40 -20.01
C TYR A 169 -2.37 -11.84 -20.08
N LEU A 170 -2.83 -12.67 -19.15
CA LEU A 170 -2.70 -14.12 -19.15
C LEU A 170 -4.09 -14.76 -19.03
N VAL A 171 -4.33 -15.85 -19.75
CA VAL A 171 -5.56 -16.63 -19.60
C VAL A 171 -5.23 -17.96 -18.93
N LYS A 172 -5.92 -18.25 -17.82
CA LYS A 172 -5.76 -19.49 -17.03
C LYS A 172 -7.10 -20.20 -16.89
N GLN A 173 -7.07 -21.52 -16.81
CA GLN A 173 -8.25 -22.31 -16.51
C GLN A 173 -8.11 -22.94 -15.12
N VAL A 174 -9.05 -22.68 -14.22
CA VAL A 174 -9.07 -23.25 -12.87
C VAL A 174 -10.43 -23.87 -12.63
N ASN A 175 -10.45 -25.18 -12.35
CA ASN A 175 -11.68 -25.95 -12.11
C ASN A 175 -12.78 -25.70 -13.17
N GLY A 176 -12.35 -25.68 -14.44
CA GLY A 176 -13.23 -25.47 -15.58
C GLY A 176 -13.75 -24.05 -15.77
N VAL A 177 -13.26 -23.06 -15.02
CA VAL A 177 -13.52 -21.62 -15.21
C VAL A 177 -12.35 -21.01 -15.97
N LYS A 178 -12.60 -20.33 -17.09
CA LYS A 178 -11.60 -19.61 -17.90
C LYS A 178 -11.48 -18.18 -17.39
N ILE A 179 -10.30 -17.80 -16.91
CA ILE A 179 -10.04 -16.54 -16.19
C ILE A 179 -9.02 -15.72 -16.99
N GLY A 180 -9.36 -14.49 -17.33
CA GLY A 180 -8.47 -13.50 -17.91
C GLY A 180 -7.84 -12.62 -16.83
N LEU A 181 -6.52 -12.56 -16.79
CA LEU A 181 -5.70 -11.84 -15.81
C LEU A 181 -5.01 -10.67 -16.53
N LEU A 182 -5.58 -9.46 -16.45
CA LEU A 182 -5.13 -8.27 -17.19
C LEU A 182 -4.29 -7.36 -16.28
N GLY A 183 -3.05 -7.05 -16.68
CA GLY A 183 -2.14 -6.22 -15.89
C GLY A 183 -2.13 -4.74 -16.28
N PHE A 184 -1.93 -3.84 -15.32
CA PHE A 184 -1.78 -2.40 -15.58
C PHE A 184 -0.91 -1.69 -14.53
N THR A 185 0.09 -0.94 -14.98
CA THR A 185 1.05 -0.22 -14.10
C THR A 185 0.81 1.28 -14.16
N ASP A 186 1.10 2.02 -13.09
CA ASP A 186 0.88 3.48 -13.02
C ASP A 186 1.52 4.23 -14.21
N PRO A 187 0.73 4.94 -15.04
CA PRO A 187 1.27 5.79 -16.11
C PRO A 187 2.20 6.89 -15.62
N ASP A 188 2.12 7.28 -14.34
CA ASP A 188 2.91 8.36 -13.76
C ASP A 188 4.31 7.93 -13.30
N VAL A 189 4.74 6.68 -13.53
CA VAL A 189 6.09 6.19 -13.16
C VAL A 189 7.22 7.16 -13.54
N PRO A 190 7.28 7.70 -14.78
CA PRO A 190 8.37 8.60 -15.19
C PRO A 190 8.45 9.92 -14.42
N THR A 191 7.36 10.36 -13.78
CA THR A 191 7.30 11.62 -13.00
C THR A 191 7.34 11.37 -11.49
N ARG A 192 6.79 10.22 -11.04
CA ARG A 192 6.81 9.80 -9.63
C ARG A 192 8.18 9.34 -9.18
N GLN A 193 8.96 8.71 -10.06
CA GLN A 193 10.33 8.24 -9.79
C GLN A 193 11.39 9.12 -10.45
N PRO A 194 12.68 8.97 -10.11
CA PRO A 194 13.78 9.50 -10.92
C PRO A 194 13.65 9.03 -12.38
N PRO A 195 13.51 9.94 -13.37
CA PRO A 195 13.21 9.57 -14.77
C PRO A 195 14.20 8.60 -15.42
N HIS A 196 15.46 8.56 -14.96
CA HIS A 196 16.46 7.64 -15.51
C HIS A 196 16.12 6.15 -15.24
N MET A 197 15.36 5.86 -14.17
CA MET A 197 14.98 4.50 -13.77
C MET A 197 14.14 3.81 -14.84
N SER A 198 13.20 4.53 -15.44
CA SER A 198 12.32 4.02 -16.49
C SER A 198 12.76 4.40 -17.91
N LYS A 199 14.00 4.90 -18.09
CA LYS A 199 14.48 5.37 -19.40
C LYS A 199 14.36 4.28 -20.46
N GLY A 200 13.71 4.61 -21.59
CA GLY A 200 13.43 3.67 -22.68
C GLY A 200 12.06 3.00 -22.60
N LEU A 201 11.30 3.22 -21.52
CA LEU A 201 9.93 2.72 -21.36
C LEU A 201 8.93 3.88 -21.37
N HIS A 202 7.84 3.69 -22.09
CA HIS A 202 6.68 4.57 -22.04
C HIS A 202 5.50 3.83 -21.40
N PHE A 203 4.77 4.52 -20.54
CA PHE A 203 3.62 3.98 -19.82
C PHE A 203 2.36 4.61 -20.40
N GLN A 204 1.58 3.81 -21.13
CA GLN A 204 0.36 4.27 -21.80
C GLN A 204 -0.77 4.50 -20.79
N ALA A 205 -1.63 5.47 -21.08
CA ALA A 205 -2.81 5.75 -20.27
C ALA A 205 -3.85 4.63 -20.33
N ALA A 206 -4.77 4.60 -19.36
CA ALA A 206 -5.75 3.52 -19.13
C ALA A 206 -6.69 3.21 -20.31
N LYS A 207 -6.77 4.07 -21.33
CA LYS A 207 -7.55 3.83 -22.56
C LYS A 207 -7.18 2.54 -23.29
N VAL A 208 -6.00 1.97 -23.02
CA VAL A 208 -5.57 0.69 -23.58
C VAL A 208 -6.32 -0.51 -23.01
N LEU A 209 -7.01 -0.37 -21.87
CA LEU A 209 -7.63 -1.48 -21.15
C LEU A 209 -8.93 -1.97 -21.79
N GLN A 210 -9.86 -1.08 -22.14
CA GLN A 210 -11.19 -1.49 -22.61
C GLN A 210 -11.11 -2.43 -23.84
N PRO A 211 -10.30 -2.15 -24.89
CA PRO A 211 -10.17 -3.05 -26.02
C PRO A 211 -9.66 -4.45 -25.63
N LEU A 212 -8.74 -4.53 -24.65
CA LEU A 212 -8.21 -5.81 -24.17
C LEU A 212 -9.24 -6.58 -23.32
N ILE A 213 -10.09 -5.87 -22.58
CA ILE A 213 -11.21 -6.50 -21.87
C ILE A 213 -12.25 -7.02 -22.87
N ASP A 214 -12.54 -6.25 -23.92
CA ASP A 214 -13.44 -6.68 -24.99
C ASP A 214 -12.88 -7.91 -25.73
N GLU A 215 -11.58 -7.96 -25.99
CA GLU A 215 -10.87 -9.13 -26.55
C GLU A 215 -11.00 -10.36 -25.62
N LEU A 216 -10.74 -10.18 -24.31
CA LEU A 216 -10.87 -11.26 -23.33
C LEU A 216 -12.29 -11.84 -23.28
N ARG A 217 -13.32 -11.00 -23.39
CA ARG A 217 -14.72 -11.42 -23.34
C ARG A 217 -15.21 -12.02 -24.65
N ASN A 218 -14.90 -11.40 -25.78
CA ASN A 218 -15.53 -11.74 -27.05
C ASN A 218 -14.73 -12.77 -27.85
N GLU A 219 -13.41 -12.72 -27.78
CA GLU A 219 -12.50 -13.58 -28.56
C GLU A 219 -12.01 -14.74 -27.71
N GLU A 220 -11.42 -14.45 -26.55
CA GLU A 220 -10.99 -15.47 -25.60
C GLU A 220 -12.15 -16.14 -24.87
N LYS A 221 -13.32 -15.49 -24.79
CA LYS A 221 -14.51 -16.03 -24.10
C LYS A 221 -14.21 -16.44 -22.66
N VAL A 222 -13.50 -15.59 -21.92
CA VAL A 222 -13.24 -15.83 -20.50
C VAL A 222 -14.52 -15.63 -19.68
N ASP A 223 -14.73 -16.52 -18.71
CA ASP A 223 -15.84 -16.47 -17.77
C ASP A 223 -15.64 -15.33 -16.75
N VAL A 224 -14.39 -15.09 -16.34
CA VAL A 224 -14.03 -14.05 -15.36
C VAL A 224 -12.88 -13.18 -15.87
N VAL A 225 -12.98 -11.86 -15.73
CA VAL A 225 -11.90 -10.90 -15.96
C VAL A 225 -11.46 -10.30 -14.63
N VAL A 226 -10.21 -10.58 -14.25
CA VAL A 226 -9.52 -10.01 -13.11
C VAL A 226 -8.56 -8.94 -13.63
N LEU A 227 -8.78 -7.69 -13.22
CA LEU A 227 -7.89 -6.58 -13.48
C LEU A 227 -6.90 -6.46 -12.31
N ILE A 228 -5.60 -6.61 -12.59
CA ILE A 228 -4.52 -6.48 -11.61
C ILE A 228 -3.81 -5.16 -11.89
N THR A 229 -3.94 -4.19 -10.98
CA THR A 229 -3.39 -2.84 -11.17
C THR A 229 -2.39 -2.49 -10.09
N HIS A 230 -1.36 -1.76 -10.48
CA HIS A 230 -0.39 -1.15 -9.58
C HIS A 230 -0.45 0.37 -9.71
N ILE A 231 -1.58 0.95 -9.29
CA ILE A 231 -1.92 2.38 -9.47
C ILE A 231 -2.50 3.04 -8.21
N GLY A 232 -2.74 2.26 -7.16
CA GLY A 232 -3.31 2.68 -5.90
C GLY A 232 -4.83 2.76 -5.93
N LEU A 233 -5.47 2.49 -4.79
CA LEU A 233 -6.94 2.45 -4.67
C LEU A 233 -7.61 3.72 -5.19
N HIS A 234 -7.01 4.89 -4.91
CA HIS A 234 -7.53 6.19 -5.35
C HIS A 234 -7.67 6.35 -6.87
N LYS A 235 -6.86 5.64 -7.67
CA LYS A 235 -6.98 5.57 -9.12
C LYS A 235 -7.77 4.32 -9.55
N ALA A 236 -7.59 3.19 -8.87
CA ALA A 236 -8.23 1.92 -9.22
C ALA A 236 -9.76 1.96 -9.11
N VAL A 237 -10.30 2.54 -8.04
CA VAL A 237 -11.76 2.67 -7.84
C VAL A 237 -12.43 3.50 -8.96
N PRO A 238 -12.01 4.74 -9.27
CA PRO A 238 -12.61 5.49 -10.36
C PRO A 238 -12.31 4.89 -11.75
N LEU A 239 -11.16 4.25 -11.97
CA LEU A 239 -10.88 3.52 -13.20
C LEU A 239 -11.89 2.38 -13.41
N THR A 240 -12.13 1.59 -12.37
CA THR A 240 -13.07 0.46 -12.42
C THR A 240 -14.48 0.91 -12.84
N ARG A 241 -14.94 2.08 -12.38
CA ARG A 241 -16.23 2.68 -12.80
C ARG A 241 -16.34 2.96 -14.30
N GLN A 242 -15.22 3.17 -14.98
CA GLN A 242 -15.17 3.54 -16.40
C GLN A 242 -15.08 2.32 -17.32
N LEU A 243 -14.70 1.16 -16.78
CA LEU A 243 -14.49 -0.06 -17.53
C LEU A 243 -15.74 -0.93 -17.51
N ARG A 244 -15.99 -1.65 -18.61
CA ARG A 244 -17.05 -2.65 -18.72
C ARG A 244 -16.44 -4.03 -18.90
N GLY A 245 -17.03 -5.04 -18.27
CA GLY A 245 -16.65 -6.44 -18.42
C GLY A 245 -15.54 -6.91 -17.48
N VAL A 246 -15.06 -6.07 -16.55
CA VAL A 246 -14.22 -6.48 -15.41
C VAL A 246 -15.13 -7.04 -14.32
N ASP A 247 -14.73 -8.12 -13.65
CA ASP A 247 -15.48 -8.67 -12.51
C ASP A 247 -14.80 -8.37 -11.17
N ILE A 248 -13.46 -8.38 -11.14
CA ILE A 248 -12.65 -8.23 -9.93
C ILE A 248 -11.49 -7.28 -10.22
N SER A 249 -11.19 -6.38 -9.29
CA SER A 249 -10.07 -5.45 -9.37
C SER A 249 -9.14 -5.64 -8.18
N LEU A 250 -7.94 -6.14 -8.44
CA LEU A 250 -6.87 -6.30 -7.47
C LEU A 250 -5.92 -5.11 -7.61
N SER A 251 -5.95 -4.18 -6.65
CA SER A 251 -5.10 -2.98 -6.59
C SER A 251 -3.87 -3.19 -5.71
N ALA A 252 -2.82 -2.40 -5.97
CA ALA A 252 -1.55 -2.28 -5.25
C ALA A 252 -1.01 -0.84 -5.39
N ASP A 253 0.17 -0.48 -4.85
CA ASP A 253 0.86 0.86 -4.76
C ASP A 253 0.56 1.65 -3.47
N THR A 254 -0.66 1.56 -2.93
CA THR A 254 -1.05 2.41 -1.79
C THR A 254 -0.85 1.76 -0.42
N HIS A 255 -0.55 0.46 -0.39
CA HIS A 255 -0.39 -0.39 0.80
C HIS A 255 -1.65 -0.43 1.67
N GLU A 256 -2.81 -0.22 1.05
CA GLU A 256 -4.07 -0.11 1.76
C GLU A 256 -4.51 -1.50 2.24
N ARG A 257 -5.00 -1.56 3.48
CA ARG A 257 -5.48 -2.81 4.09
C ARG A 257 -6.98 -2.88 3.96
N THR A 258 -7.47 -3.42 2.86
CA THR A 258 -8.92 -3.61 2.64
C THR A 258 -9.41 -4.85 3.39
N TYR A 259 -9.91 -4.66 4.61
CA TYR A 259 -10.56 -5.77 5.35
C TYR A 259 -11.94 -6.09 4.78
N GLU A 260 -12.62 -5.07 4.26
CA GLU A 260 -13.86 -5.20 3.50
C GLU A 260 -13.63 -4.71 2.06
N PRO A 261 -14.23 -5.35 1.05
CA PRO A 261 -14.09 -4.93 -0.34
C PRO A 261 -14.76 -3.57 -0.59
N ILE A 262 -14.17 -2.78 -1.50
CA ILE A 262 -14.81 -1.55 -1.99
C ILE A 262 -15.68 -1.94 -3.19
N GLU A 263 -17.00 -1.75 -3.05
CA GLU A 263 -17.95 -2.07 -4.10
C GLU A 263 -18.06 -0.95 -5.15
N VAL A 264 -17.91 -1.33 -6.42
CA VAL A 264 -18.01 -0.46 -7.59
C VAL A 264 -18.96 -1.10 -8.59
N GLY A 265 -20.26 -0.89 -8.41
CA GLY A 265 -21.27 -1.69 -9.10
C GLY A 265 -21.11 -3.15 -8.68
N ASP A 266 -21.03 -4.07 -9.65
CA ASP A 266 -20.82 -5.51 -9.39
C ASP A 266 -19.34 -5.92 -9.28
N VAL A 267 -18.42 -4.95 -9.25
CA VAL A 267 -16.97 -5.18 -9.14
C VAL A 267 -16.50 -4.91 -7.72
N TRP A 268 -15.77 -5.85 -7.15
CA TRP A 268 -15.05 -5.65 -5.89
C TRP A 268 -13.63 -5.16 -6.19
N VAL A 269 -13.25 -4.05 -5.56
CA VAL A 269 -11.91 -3.48 -5.58
C VAL A 269 -11.25 -3.71 -4.23
N VAL A 270 -10.10 -4.39 -4.22
CA VAL A 270 -9.37 -4.77 -3.01
C VAL A 270 -7.88 -4.48 -3.15
N GLU A 271 -7.19 -4.33 -2.02
CA GLU A 271 -5.75 -4.18 -1.88
C GLU A 271 -5.31 -4.90 -0.58
N ALA A 272 -4.22 -5.67 -0.63
CA ALA A 272 -3.86 -6.60 0.44
C ALA A 272 -2.77 -6.08 1.40
N GLY A 273 -2.57 -4.76 1.51
CA GLY A 273 -1.51 -4.21 2.37
C GLY A 273 -0.12 -4.29 1.71
N ALA A 274 0.91 -4.71 2.44
CA ALA A 274 2.30 -4.70 1.95
C ALA A 274 3.23 -5.65 2.75
N PHE A 275 4.51 -5.66 2.34
CA PHE A 275 5.66 -6.26 3.02
C PHE A 275 5.60 -7.78 3.18
N GLY A 276 4.71 -8.42 2.42
CA GLY A 276 4.42 -9.85 2.59
C GLY A 276 3.81 -10.17 3.96
N SER A 277 3.35 -9.16 4.71
CA SER A 277 2.75 -9.35 6.04
C SER A 277 1.28 -9.72 6.00
N LEU A 278 0.65 -9.63 4.83
CA LEU A 278 -0.75 -9.97 4.63
C LEU A 278 -0.96 -10.74 3.31
N VAL A 279 -1.99 -11.57 3.28
CA VAL A 279 -2.47 -12.26 2.08
C VAL A 279 -3.96 -12.00 1.96
N GLY A 280 -4.38 -11.41 0.85
CA GLY A 280 -5.78 -11.31 0.49
C GLY A 280 -6.28 -12.60 -0.12
N VAL A 281 -7.46 -13.07 0.27
CA VAL A 281 -8.05 -14.30 -0.26
C VAL A 281 -9.44 -14.00 -0.78
N MET A 282 -9.67 -14.27 -2.07
CA MET A 282 -10.97 -14.14 -2.72
C MET A 282 -11.47 -15.52 -3.11
N ASP A 283 -12.61 -15.94 -2.55
CA ASP A 283 -13.31 -17.17 -2.94
C ASP A 283 -14.47 -16.81 -3.86
N ILE A 284 -14.57 -17.49 -5.01
CA ILE A 284 -15.55 -17.14 -6.06
C ILE A 284 -16.36 -18.38 -6.41
N THR A 285 -17.69 -18.22 -6.39
CA THR A 285 -18.63 -19.25 -6.83
C THR A 285 -19.32 -18.80 -8.11
N MET A 286 -19.19 -19.63 -9.14
CA MET A 286 -19.82 -19.48 -10.44
C MET A 286 -21.05 -20.38 -10.54
N SER A 287 -22.10 -19.91 -11.23
CA SER A 287 -23.20 -20.74 -11.75
C SER A 287 -23.28 -20.52 -13.26
N GLY A 288 -22.84 -21.50 -14.04
CA GLY A 288 -22.64 -21.29 -15.48
C GLY A 288 -21.51 -20.29 -15.74
N ASP A 289 -21.83 -19.19 -16.43
CA ASP A 289 -20.92 -18.09 -16.80
C ASP A 289 -21.03 -16.86 -15.88
N LYS A 290 -21.81 -16.94 -14.79
CA LYS A 290 -22.04 -15.84 -13.86
C LYS A 290 -21.43 -16.11 -12.49
N ILE A 291 -20.83 -15.08 -11.90
CA ILE A 291 -20.49 -15.10 -10.47
C ILE A 291 -21.79 -14.93 -9.67
N VAL A 292 -22.07 -15.87 -8.78
CA VAL A 292 -23.26 -15.88 -7.91
C VAL A 292 -22.94 -15.64 -6.44
N ASP A 293 -21.69 -15.83 -6.04
CA ASP A 293 -21.22 -15.55 -4.68
C ASP A 293 -19.71 -15.25 -4.70
N ARG A 294 -19.29 -14.38 -3.77
CA ARG A 294 -17.89 -13.98 -3.57
C ARG A 294 -17.64 -13.77 -2.09
N GLN A 295 -16.46 -14.15 -1.62
CA GLN A 295 -16.02 -13.88 -0.25
C GLN A 295 -14.60 -13.34 -0.27
N TRP A 296 -14.33 -12.36 0.59
CA TRP A 296 -13.02 -11.74 0.74
C TRP A 296 -12.55 -11.85 2.19
N GLU A 297 -11.28 -12.18 2.38
CA GLU A 297 -10.61 -12.14 3.68
C GLU A 297 -9.20 -11.57 3.51
N LEU A 298 -8.80 -10.68 4.42
CA LEU A 298 -7.42 -10.21 4.51
C LEU A 298 -6.72 -10.85 5.72
N ILE A 299 -5.82 -11.78 5.44
CA ILE A 299 -5.15 -12.60 6.44
C ILE A 299 -3.83 -11.96 6.85
N GLU A 300 -3.66 -11.71 8.15
CA GLU A 300 -2.39 -11.26 8.74
C GLU A 300 -1.42 -12.45 8.95
N LEU A 301 -0.25 -12.41 8.33
CA LEU A 301 0.77 -13.47 8.40
C LEU A 301 1.64 -13.38 9.65
N ARG A 302 0.99 -13.44 10.82
CA ARG A 302 1.65 -13.33 12.12
C ARG A 302 2.31 -14.63 12.56
N GLU A 303 3.38 -14.51 13.35
CA GLU A 303 4.12 -15.66 13.90
C GLU A 303 3.29 -16.61 14.77
N ASP A 304 2.22 -16.13 15.42
CA ASP A 304 1.33 -16.94 16.25
C ASP A 304 0.35 -17.80 15.44
N LYS A 305 0.21 -17.52 14.14
CA LYS A 305 -0.71 -18.21 13.22
C LYS A 305 0.01 -19.02 12.14
N PHE A 306 1.16 -18.53 11.68
CA PHE A 306 1.89 -19.11 10.56
C PHE A 306 3.34 -19.40 10.95
N VAL A 307 3.67 -20.70 10.97
CA VAL A 307 5.05 -21.16 11.01
C VAL A 307 5.72 -20.89 9.66
N GLU A 308 7.04 -20.70 9.68
CA GLU A 308 7.82 -20.55 8.45
C GLU A 308 7.91 -21.88 7.69
N ASP A 309 7.82 -21.83 6.36
CA ASP A 309 8.10 -22.99 5.51
C ASP A 309 9.61 -23.27 5.47
N GLU A 310 10.03 -24.44 5.95
CA GLU A 310 11.45 -24.80 6.06
C GLU A 310 12.20 -24.80 4.72
N HIS A 311 11.54 -25.16 3.61
CA HIS A 311 12.19 -25.17 2.31
C HIS A 311 12.46 -23.75 1.81
N VAL A 312 11.44 -22.89 1.83
CA VAL A 312 11.58 -21.49 1.42
C VAL A 312 12.49 -20.73 2.37
N LYS A 313 12.40 -20.98 3.68
CA LYS A 313 13.32 -20.43 4.68
C LYS A 313 14.76 -20.78 4.37
N GLY A 314 15.06 -22.05 4.06
CA GLY A 314 16.40 -22.48 3.68
C GLY A 314 16.94 -21.73 2.45
N ILE A 315 16.09 -21.46 1.44
CA ILE A 315 16.47 -20.65 0.27
C ILE A 315 16.74 -19.21 0.68
N VAL A 316 15.88 -18.60 1.50
CA VAL A 316 16.06 -17.23 2.02
C VAL A 316 17.37 -17.10 2.79
N ASP A 317 17.65 -18.04 3.69
CA ASP A 317 18.89 -18.07 4.46
C ASP A 317 20.13 -18.19 3.57
N GLU A 318 20.07 -19.01 2.51
CA GLU A 318 21.16 -19.16 1.55
C GLU A 318 21.44 -17.87 0.77
N VAL A 319 20.41 -17.21 0.23
CA VAL A 319 20.59 -15.99 -0.56
C VAL A 319 20.99 -14.78 0.31
N LEU A 320 20.63 -14.78 1.59
CA LEU A 320 21.01 -13.72 2.53
C LEU A 320 22.35 -13.96 3.21
N ALA A 321 22.87 -15.19 3.24
CA ALA A 321 24.14 -15.53 3.89
C ALA A 321 25.32 -14.59 3.53
N PRO A 322 25.54 -14.22 2.25
CA PRO A 322 26.63 -13.30 1.87
C PRO A 322 26.45 -11.87 2.37
N HIS A 323 25.26 -11.53 2.85
CA HIS A 323 24.86 -10.18 3.22
C HIS A 323 24.71 -10.00 4.74
N ARG A 324 24.67 -11.10 5.52
CA ARG A 324 24.39 -11.08 6.97
C ARG A 324 25.30 -10.15 7.76
N GLU A 325 26.62 -10.19 7.50
CA GLU A 325 27.58 -9.32 8.19
C GLU A 325 27.23 -7.84 7.99
N ARG A 326 26.96 -7.45 6.73
CA ARG A 326 26.56 -6.08 6.41
C ARG A 326 25.22 -5.72 7.02
N MET A 327 24.22 -6.60 6.91
CA MET A 327 22.86 -6.38 7.44
C MET A 327 22.88 -6.12 8.94
N ASN A 328 23.58 -6.97 9.70
CA ASN A 328 23.55 -6.97 11.15
C ASN A 328 24.49 -5.94 11.80
N ARG A 329 25.22 -5.16 10.99
CA ARG A 329 26.07 -4.10 11.51
C ARG A 329 25.20 -3.04 12.19
N GLU A 330 25.39 -2.89 13.48
CA GLU A 330 24.76 -1.84 14.28
C GLU A 330 25.31 -0.46 13.89
N ILE A 331 24.40 0.52 13.80
CA ILE A 331 24.69 1.91 13.45
C ILE A 331 24.11 2.92 14.44
N GLY A 332 23.34 2.45 15.43
CA GLY A 332 22.71 3.29 16.46
C GLY A 332 21.78 2.48 17.35
N HIS A 333 20.99 3.17 18.17
CA HIS A 333 20.00 2.58 19.07
C HIS A 333 18.75 3.47 19.14
N THR A 334 17.58 2.88 19.43
CA THR A 334 16.32 3.59 19.63
C THR A 334 15.57 3.06 20.84
N ASP A 335 15.00 3.96 21.65
CA ASP A 335 14.14 3.61 22.80
C ASP A 335 12.66 3.53 22.41
N ILE A 336 12.33 3.96 21.19
CA ILE A 336 10.96 4.03 20.67
C ILE A 336 10.81 3.17 19.41
N TRP A 337 9.56 2.88 19.07
CA TRP A 337 9.21 2.34 17.76
C TRP A 337 9.43 3.39 16.67
N LEU A 338 10.20 3.03 15.65
CA LEU A 338 10.35 3.82 14.43
C LEU A 338 9.45 3.20 13.36
N GLU A 339 8.40 3.92 12.95
CA GLU A 339 7.37 3.38 12.04
C GLU A 339 6.98 4.38 10.94
N ARG A 340 6.24 3.91 9.92
CA ARG A 340 5.68 4.71 8.81
C ARG A 340 4.24 4.29 8.50
N TYR A 341 3.32 4.49 9.42
CA TYR A 341 1.89 4.18 9.26
C TYR A 341 0.99 5.39 9.47
N ASN A 342 1.51 6.60 9.30
CA ASN A 342 0.74 7.83 9.43
C ASN A 342 0.96 8.74 8.22
N VAL A 343 -0.14 9.17 7.59
CA VAL A 343 -0.16 10.04 6.41
C VAL A 343 0.57 11.36 6.66
N MET A 344 0.54 11.91 7.87
CA MET A 344 1.01 13.28 8.15
C MET A 344 2.43 13.36 8.69
N SER A 345 2.76 12.56 9.70
CA SER A 345 4.08 12.56 10.36
C SER A 345 4.35 11.22 11.03
N THR A 346 5.60 10.81 11.08
CA THR A 346 6.01 9.49 11.60
C THR A 346 7.26 9.63 12.46
N SER A 347 7.49 8.71 13.40
CA SER A 347 8.70 8.73 14.25
C SER A 347 9.98 8.51 13.43
N MET A 348 9.94 7.62 12.44
CA MET A 348 11.06 7.30 11.56
C MET A 348 11.48 8.50 10.69
N ASP A 349 10.52 9.20 10.09
CA ASP A 349 10.86 10.27 9.16
C ASP A 349 11.34 11.55 9.85
N ARG A 350 10.98 11.75 11.12
CA ARG A 350 11.55 12.83 11.96
C ARG A 350 13.07 12.65 12.10
N LEU A 351 13.52 11.44 12.44
CA LEU A 351 14.94 11.08 12.51
C LEU A 351 15.64 11.37 11.17
N ILE A 352 15.09 10.88 10.07
CA ILE A 352 15.71 11.01 8.74
C ILE A 352 15.84 12.48 8.35
N ALA A 353 14.77 13.27 8.53
CA ALA A 353 14.79 14.68 8.17
C ALA A 353 15.78 15.47 9.04
N ASP A 354 15.86 15.20 10.34
CA ASP A 354 16.82 15.83 11.23
C ASP A 354 18.27 15.47 10.88
N ALA A 355 18.54 14.20 10.56
CA ALA A 355 19.84 13.75 10.12
C ALA A 355 20.31 14.47 8.85
N VAL A 356 19.42 14.62 7.86
CA VAL A 356 19.71 15.36 6.62
C VAL A 356 19.94 16.84 6.91
N LYS A 357 19.12 17.47 7.76
CA LYS A 357 19.26 18.88 8.16
C LYS A 357 20.62 19.13 8.81
N GLU A 358 21.00 18.30 9.78
CA GLU A 358 22.25 18.44 10.54
C GLU A 358 23.46 18.27 9.63
N SER A 359 23.48 17.20 8.82
CA SER A 359 24.57 16.93 7.88
C SER A 359 24.75 18.01 6.81
N ALA A 360 23.64 18.63 6.39
CA ALA A 360 23.65 19.70 5.40
C ALA A 360 23.95 21.08 5.99
N GLY A 361 23.76 21.28 7.30
CA GLY A 361 23.87 22.57 7.96
C GLY A 361 22.85 23.59 7.46
N THR A 362 21.59 23.17 7.27
CA THR A 362 20.50 24.00 6.73
C THR A 362 19.44 24.34 7.79
N ASP A 363 18.60 25.35 7.49
CA ASP A 363 17.51 25.78 8.38
C ASP A 363 16.44 24.69 8.51
N ILE A 364 16.14 23.99 7.42
CA ILE A 364 15.22 22.85 7.39
C ILE A 364 15.74 21.72 6.49
N ALA A 365 15.16 20.53 6.61
CA ALA A 365 15.29 19.48 5.60
C ALA A 365 13.96 18.77 5.35
N LEU A 366 13.88 18.10 4.20
CA LEU A 366 12.69 17.36 3.76
C LEU A 366 13.06 15.94 3.35
N SER A 367 12.28 14.97 3.82
CA SER A 367 12.24 13.59 3.31
C SER A 367 10.89 13.32 2.62
N ASN A 368 10.87 12.31 1.75
CA ASN A 368 9.63 11.89 1.09
C ASN A 368 8.74 11.13 2.07
N GLY A 369 7.42 11.34 2.00
CA GLY A 369 6.42 10.50 2.68
C GLY A 369 6.22 9.17 1.97
N PHE A 370 7.26 8.32 1.98
CA PHE A 370 7.18 6.97 1.43
C PHE A 370 6.26 6.07 2.29
N ARG A 371 5.66 5.07 1.64
CA ARG A 371 4.81 4.05 2.28
C ARG A 371 5.51 2.73 2.52
N PHE A 372 6.72 2.55 1.98
CA PHE A 372 7.56 1.39 2.26
C PHE A 372 8.38 1.58 3.54
N SER A 373 8.77 0.45 4.13
CA SER A 373 9.50 0.25 5.39
C SER A 373 8.61 -0.36 6.48
N PRO A 374 8.83 -1.62 6.86
CA PRO A 374 8.34 -2.12 8.13
C PRO A 374 8.87 -1.31 9.33
N PRO A 375 8.20 -1.38 10.50
CA PRO A 375 8.68 -0.78 11.73
C PRO A 375 10.01 -1.37 12.24
N THR A 376 10.83 -0.50 12.82
CA THR A 376 12.01 -0.91 13.61
C THR A 376 11.67 -0.82 15.10
N ALA A 377 11.97 -1.91 15.81
CA ALA A 377 11.70 -2.05 17.24
C ALA A 377 12.68 -1.25 18.12
N PRO A 378 12.29 -0.89 19.36
CA PRO A 378 13.23 -0.44 20.37
C PRO A 378 14.40 -1.42 20.50
N GLY A 379 15.63 -0.91 20.52
CA GLY A 379 16.84 -1.71 20.45
C GLY A 379 17.87 -1.19 19.45
N PRO A 380 18.83 -2.05 19.04
CA PRO A 380 19.84 -1.68 18.07
C PRO A 380 19.21 -1.37 16.71
N ILE A 381 19.67 -0.28 16.09
CA ILE A 381 19.40 0.06 14.70
C ILE A 381 20.53 -0.52 13.86
N THR A 382 20.19 -1.27 12.81
CA THR A 382 21.15 -1.92 11.93
C THR A 382 21.23 -1.27 10.54
N GLU A 383 22.23 -1.66 9.74
CA GLU A 383 22.25 -1.31 8.31
C GLU A 383 21.00 -1.84 7.58
N ALA A 384 20.49 -3.02 7.92
CA ALA A 384 19.27 -3.52 7.29
C ALA A 384 18.08 -2.59 7.54
N ASP A 385 17.93 -2.08 8.76
CA ASP A 385 16.90 -1.08 9.10
C ASP A 385 17.05 0.17 8.24
N LEU A 386 18.25 0.75 8.18
CA LEU A 386 18.50 1.95 7.38
C LEU A 386 18.10 1.79 5.90
N TRP A 387 18.43 0.65 5.30
CA TRP A 387 18.07 0.38 3.91
C TRP A 387 16.59 0.04 3.71
N ASN A 388 15.89 -0.45 4.73
CA ASN A 388 14.43 -0.57 4.71
C ASN A 388 13.77 0.82 4.75
N TRP A 389 14.32 1.74 5.56
CA TRP A 389 13.81 3.12 5.68
C TRP A 389 14.06 3.92 4.39
N LEU A 390 15.23 3.73 3.79
CA LEU A 390 15.73 4.47 2.63
C LEU A 390 16.31 3.47 1.60
N PRO A 391 15.49 2.79 0.79
CA PRO A 391 16.00 1.84 -0.22
C PRO A 391 16.70 2.55 -1.39
N LEU A 392 16.62 3.89 -1.45
CA LEU A 392 17.36 4.73 -2.38
C LEU A 392 18.49 5.46 -1.69
N ASN A 393 19.71 5.28 -2.17
CA ASN A 393 20.88 5.99 -1.69
C ASN A 393 21.09 7.30 -2.47
N LEU A 394 20.44 8.37 -2.02
CA LEU A 394 20.43 9.65 -2.72
C LEU A 394 21.48 10.61 -2.14
N GLU A 395 22.26 11.26 -3.01
CA GLU A 395 23.11 12.39 -2.59
C GLU A 395 22.26 13.54 -2.02
N ILE A 396 22.78 14.32 -1.07
CA ILE A 396 22.05 15.43 -0.48
C ILE A 396 22.25 16.70 -1.31
N LYS A 397 21.13 17.28 -1.76
CA LYS A 397 21.06 18.54 -2.49
C LYS A 397 20.66 19.68 -1.56
N VAL A 398 21.38 20.80 -1.64
CA VAL A 398 21.22 21.97 -0.77
C VAL A 398 20.98 23.23 -1.60
N GLY A 399 20.13 24.10 -1.09
CA GLY A 399 19.85 25.41 -1.68
C GLY A 399 19.07 26.32 -0.77
N LYS A 400 18.44 27.35 -1.36
CA LYS A 400 17.59 28.31 -0.66
C LYS A 400 16.25 28.49 -1.38
N ALA A 401 15.21 28.76 -0.59
CA ALA A 401 13.88 29.14 -1.07
C ALA A 401 13.35 30.32 -0.24
N TYR A 402 12.55 31.19 -0.85
CA TYR A 402 11.79 32.20 -0.12
C TYR A 402 10.71 31.55 0.74
N GLY A 403 10.32 32.19 1.84
CA GLY A 403 9.20 31.73 2.68
C GLY A 403 7.91 31.56 1.88
N LYS A 404 7.66 32.44 0.89
CA LYS A 404 6.53 32.30 -0.04
C LYS A 404 6.55 30.98 -0.81
N GLN A 405 7.74 30.50 -1.21
CA GLN A 405 7.87 29.22 -1.90
C GLN A 405 7.58 28.05 -0.97
N LEU A 406 7.91 28.15 0.32
CA LEU A 406 7.59 27.13 1.32
C LEU A 406 6.08 27.09 1.63
N ILE A 407 5.43 28.25 1.71
CA ILE A 407 3.97 28.37 1.85
C ILE A 407 3.26 27.71 0.66
N ASP A 408 3.64 28.09 -0.57
CA ASP A 408 3.06 27.53 -1.80
C ASP A 408 3.32 26.03 -1.93
N TYR A 409 4.50 25.60 -1.49
CA TYR A 409 4.85 24.19 -1.43
C TYR A 409 3.90 23.41 -0.52
N TRP A 410 3.68 23.87 0.72
CA TRP A 410 2.80 23.16 1.65
C TRP A 410 1.35 23.12 1.18
N GLU A 411 0.82 24.22 0.63
CA GLU A 411 -0.52 24.21 0.02
C GLU A 411 -0.63 23.17 -1.11
N ASN A 412 0.39 23.07 -1.96
CA ASN A 412 0.43 22.05 -3.01
C ASN A 412 0.55 20.63 -2.44
N GLU A 413 1.35 20.42 -1.39
CA GLU A 413 1.47 19.11 -0.74
C GLU A 413 0.14 18.67 -0.10
N PHE A 414 -0.61 19.59 0.50
CA PHE A 414 -1.94 19.27 1.01
C PHE A 414 -2.92 18.92 -0.11
N GLU A 415 -2.88 19.60 -1.26
CA GLU A 415 -3.71 19.21 -2.40
C GLU A 415 -3.29 17.85 -2.97
N ASN A 416 -1.99 17.54 -3.03
CA ASN A 416 -1.49 16.23 -3.46
C ASN A 416 -2.00 15.07 -2.59
N VAL A 417 -2.34 15.31 -1.32
CA VAL A 417 -2.71 14.23 -0.37
C VAL A 417 -4.19 14.25 0.04
N PHE A 418 -4.82 15.43 0.08
CA PHE A 418 -6.17 15.62 0.60
C PHE A 418 -7.15 16.21 -0.42
N SER A 419 -6.81 16.23 -1.71
CA SER A 419 -7.75 16.69 -2.75
C SER A 419 -9.09 15.95 -2.64
N HIS A 420 -10.19 16.69 -2.71
CA HIS A 420 -11.53 16.11 -2.80
C HIS A 420 -11.76 15.40 -4.15
N ASN A 421 -10.87 15.59 -5.12
CA ASN A 421 -10.83 14.81 -6.35
C ASN A 421 -9.73 13.74 -6.25
N PRO A 422 -10.09 12.44 -6.09
CA PRO A 422 -9.12 11.35 -6.01
C PRO A 422 -8.13 11.30 -7.17
N SER A 423 -8.49 11.77 -8.37
CA SER A 423 -7.60 11.77 -9.53
C SER A 423 -6.47 12.80 -9.44
N ARG A 424 -6.50 13.69 -8.44
CA ARG A 424 -5.43 14.67 -8.17
C ARG A 424 -4.49 14.22 -7.06
N LEU A 425 -4.79 13.11 -6.38
CA LEU A 425 -3.89 12.59 -5.37
C LEU A 425 -2.60 12.12 -6.04
N TYR A 426 -1.46 12.50 -5.47
CA TYR A 426 -0.15 12.33 -6.08
C TYR A 426 0.95 12.24 -5.02
N GLY A 427 2.02 11.48 -5.33
CA GLY A 427 3.28 11.57 -4.59
C GLY A 427 3.33 10.87 -3.22
N GLY A 428 2.31 10.07 -2.88
CA GLY A 428 2.31 9.24 -1.67
C GLY A 428 1.63 9.91 -0.48
N TRP A 429 2.32 9.96 0.65
CA TRP A 429 1.91 10.71 1.83
C TRP A 429 2.57 12.08 1.89
N LEU A 430 2.20 12.89 2.90
CA LEU A 430 2.75 14.22 3.05
C LEU A 430 4.28 14.17 3.21
N ALA A 431 4.92 15.22 2.71
CA ALA A 431 6.35 15.43 2.93
C ALA A 431 6.71 15.44 4.42
N ARG A 432 7.95 15.06 4.71
CA ARG A 432 8.44 14.84 6.07
C ARG A 432 9.50 15.88 6.43
N PRO A 433 9.12 16.96 7.13
CA PRO A 433 10.08 18.00 7.50
C PRO A 433 10.87 17.62 8.75
N SER A 434 12.02 18.29 8.91
CA SER A 434 12.77 18.28 10.16
C SER A 434 11.93 18.78 11.34
N THR A 435 12.27 18.34 12.55
CA THR A 435 11.45 18.50 13.75
C THR A 435 11.29 19.94 14.22
N ASN A 436 12.14 20.85 13.73
CA ASN A 436 12.08 22.26 14.04
C ASN A 436 11.04 23.05 13.21
N MET A 437 10.37 22.39 12.26
CA MET A 437 9.29 23.00 11.49
C MET A 437 7.93 22.61 12.08
N ASP A 438 7.04 23.58 12.28
CA ASP A 438 5.66 23.32 12.70
C ASP A 438 4.69 23.72 11.58
N VAL A 439 3.92 22.75 11.10
CA VAL A 439 2.98 22.91 10.00
C VAL A 439 1.59 22.50 10.46
N GLN A 440 0.68 23.46 10.53
CA GLN A 440 -0.71 23.22 10.90
C GLN A 440 -1.61 23.47 9.72
N PHE A 441 -2.53 22.56 9.45
CA PHE A 441 -3.42 22.65 8.30
C PHE A 441 -4.82 22.12 8.57
N ASP A 442 -5.77 22.50 7.73
CA ASP A 442 -7.15 22.04 7.71
C ASP A 442 -7.39 21.17 6.47
N SER A 443 -7.64 19.87 6.68
CA SER A 443 -7.85 18.91 5.58
C SER A 443 -9.21 19.05 4.88
N THR A 444 -10.12 19.86 5.41
CA THR A 444 -11.47 20.07 4.85
C THR A 444 -11.57 21.38 4.05
N ALA A 445 -10.62 22.29 4.26
CA ALA A 445 -10.56 23.56 3.55
C ALA A 445 -10.31 23.39 2.05
N LYS A 446 -10.68 24.43 1.28
CA LYS A 446 -10.47 24.48 -0.17
C LYS A 446 -8.98 24.51 -0.51
N ALA A 447 -8.65 24.09 -1.73
CA ALA A 447 -7.29 24.16 -2.25
C ALA A 447 -6.74 25.60 -2.14
N ASN A 448 -5.50 25.73 -1.65
CA ASN A 448 -4.81 26.99 -1.34
C ASN A 448 -5.33 27.75 -0.11
N GLU A 449 -6.22 27.15 0.69
CA GLU A 449 -6.71 27.70 1.95
C GLU A 449 -6.52 26.72 3.13
N ARG A 450 -5.69 25.68 2.94
CA ARG A 450 -5.52 24.58 3.90
C ARG A 450 -4.50 24.92 4.96
N LEU A 451 -3.43 25.64 4.63
CA LEU A 451 -2.39 26.02 5.58
C LEU A 451 -2.96 27.01 6.60
N ARG A 452 -2.74 26.72 7.89
CA ARG A 452 -3.15 27.56 9.02
C ARG A 452 -1.97 28.23 9.69
N SER A 453 -0.88 27.50 9.90
CA SER A 453 0.38 28.04 10.40
C SER A 453 1.57 27.30 9.79
N LEU A 454 2.66 28.04 9.56
CA LEU A 454 3.95 27.52 9.15
C LEU A 454 5.04 28.26 9.95
N GLU A 455 5.74 27.52 10.80
CA GLU A 455 6.79 28.07 11.67
C GLU A 455 8.10 27.29 11.49
N ILE A 456 9.23 27.98 11.62
CA ILE A 456 10.58 27.41 11.67
C ILE A 456 11.24 27.93 12.95
N ASP A 457 11.73 27.01 13.79
CA ASP A 457 12.32 27.31 15.10
C ASP A 457 11.36 28.15 15.98
N GLY A 458 10.06 27.86 15.91
CA GLY A 458 8.99 28.56 16.64
C GLY A 458 8.67 29.98 16.16
N ASN A 459 9.24 30.41 15.02
CA ASN A 459 8.94 31.70 14.42
C ASN A 459 8.11 31.53 13.14
N PRO A 460 7.05 32.32 12.93
CA PRO A 460 6.30 32.32 11.67
C PRO A 460 7.22 32.53 10.47
N VAL A 461 6.98 31.75 9.41
CA VAL A 461 7.71 31.91 8.15
C VAL A 461 7.36 33.25 7.50
N ASP A 462 8.40 34.05 7.26
CA ASP A 462 8.30 35.34 6.58
C ASP A 462 8.37 35.10 5.06
N PRO A 463 7.34 35.49 4.29
CA PRO A 463 7.28 35.24 2.85
C PRO A 463 8.47 35.78 2.07
N ASP A 464 9.07 36.88 2.52
CA ASP A 464 10.14 37.61 1.82
C ASP A 464 11.55 37.19 2.26
N LYS A 465 11.68 36.42 3.35
CA LYS A 465 12.96 35.88 3.81
C LYS A 465 13.32 34.61 3.05
N THR A 466 14.62 34.38 2.88
CA THR A 466 15.15 33.12 2.33
C THR A 466 15.53 32.16 3.44
N TYR A 467 15.14 30.90 3.28
CA TYR A 467 15.48 29.78 4.14
C TYR A 467 16.31 28.77 3.35
N SER A 468 17.35 28.24 3.98
CA SER A 468 18.15 27.15 3.44
C SER A 468 17.48 25.81 3.71
N LEU A 469 17.50 24.94 2.70
CA LEU A 469 16.85 23.63 2.76
C LEU A 469 17.70 22.54 2.10
N ALA A 470 17.54 21.32 2.60
CA ALA A 470 18.19 20.12 2.09
C ALA A 470 17.21 18.97 1.89
N ALA A 471 17.47 18.13 0.89
CA ALA A 471 16.77 16.87 0.66
C ALA A 471 17.61 15.93 -0.22
N GLY A 472 17.22 14.66 -0.29
CA GLY A 472 17.79 13.73 -1.27
C GLY A 472 17.60 14.21 -2.71
N ALA A 473 18.70 14.22 -3.47
CA ALA A 473 18.76 14.59 -4.87
C ALA A 473 18.14 13.49 -5.73
N ARG A 474 17.05 13.81 -6.41
CA ARG A 474 16.44 12.91 -7.39
C ARG A 474 16.94 13.27 -8.77
N ASP A 475 17.81 12.44 -9.31
CA ASP A 475 18.32 12.64 -10.67
C ASP A 475 17.18 12.70 -11.70
N GLY A 476 17.31 13.60 -12.68
CA GLY A 476 16.29 13.93 -13.67
C GLY A 476 15.19 14.91 -13.21
N GLN A 477 15.15 15.33 -11.94
CA GLN A 477 14.31 16.47 -11.54
C GLN A 477 14.87 17.81 -12.08
N PRO A 478 14.03 18.86 -12.23
CA PRO A 478 14.50 20.19 -12.58
C PRO A 478 15.66 20.66 -11.70
N ALA A 479 16.66 21.29 -12.32
CA ALA A 479 17.90 21.67 -11.64
C ALA A 479 17.65 22.62 -10.46
N ASP A 480 16.62 23.46 -10.54
CA ASP A 480 16.17 24.42 -9.54
C ASP A 480 15.13 23.84 -8.55
N GLN A 481 15.01 22.52 -8.43
CA GLN A 481 14.10 21.87 -7.49
C GLN A 481 14.87 21.15 -6.38
N ILE A 482 14.42 21.28 -5.12
CA ILE A 482 14.87 20.46 -3.98
C ILE A 482 13.62 19.77 -3.43
N HIS A 483 13.65 18.44 -3.34
CA HIS A 483 12.45 17.65 -3.08
C HIS A 483 11.34 17.94 -4.11
N ARG A 484 10.28 18.64 -3.71
CA ARG A 484 9.19 19.16 -4.55
C ARG A 484 9.04 20.69 -4.45
N VAL A 485 9.97 21.35 -3.76
CA VAL A 485 10.03 22.82 -3.68
C VAL A 485 10.63 23.36 -4.98
N LYS A 486 9.82 24.04 -5.77
CA LYS A 486 10.18 24.54 -7.11
C LYS A 486 10.90 25.88 -7.04
N ARG A 487 11.74 26.18 -8.04
CA ARG A 487 12.43 27.48 -8.22
C ARG A 487 13.39 27.84 -7.06
N CYS A 488 13.96 26.83 -6.41
CA CYS A 488 15.00 27.02 -5.41
C CYS A 488 16.27 27.58 -6.04
N ARG A 489 16.98 28.45 -5.32
CA ARG A 489 18.39 28.75 -5.62
C ARG A 489 19.25 27.61 -5.10
N VAL A 490 19.44 26.59 -5.93
CA VAL A 490 20.30 25.44 -5.60
C VAL A 490 21.75 25.89 -5.52
N THR A 491 22.43 25.50 -4.45
CA THR A 491 23.81 25.93 -4.19
C THR A 491 24.83 24.82 -4.42
N LYS A 492 24.52 23.58 -4.03
CA LYS A 492 25.47 22.45 -4.11
C LYS A 492 24.78 21.10 -3.88
N GLN A 493 25.46 20.03 -4.30
CA GLN A 493 25.34 18.71 -3.69
C GLN A 493 26.54 18.52 -2.77
N ILE A 494 26.35 17.94 -1.58
CA ILE A 494 27.38 17.96 -0.54
C ILE A 494 28.28 16.71 -0.52
N GLY A 495 28.08 15.76 -1.45
CA GLY A 495 28.83 14.51 -1.52
C GLY A 495 28.54 13.49 -0.41
N LEU A 496 27.66 13.84 0.53
CA LEU A 496 27.07 12.92 1.50
C LEU A 496 25.72 12.44 0.96
N THR A 497 25.41 11.17 1.22
CA THR A 497 24.10 10.60 0.93
C THR A 497 23.15 10.70 2.12
N THR A 498 21.85 10.47 1.89
CA THR A 498 20.86 10.33 2.96
C THR A 498 21.21 9.21 3.94
N HIS A 499 21.86 8.13 3.49
CA HIS A 499 22.35 7.07 4.38
C HIS A 499 23.52 7.55 5.23
N ASP A 500 24.47 8.26 4.64
CA ASP A 500 25.61 8.80 5.38
C ASP A 500 25.15 9.78 6.45
N ALA A 501 24.16 10.61 6.15
CA ALA A 501 23.56 11.52 7.10
C ALA A 501 22.95 10.79 8.30
N VAL A 502 22.14 9.74 8.08
CA VAL A 502 21.55 8.97 9.17
C VAL A 502 22.63 8.26 9.99
N ARG A 503 23.61 7.61 9.36
CA ARG A 503 24.72 6.97 10.08
C ARG A 503 25.49 7.96 10.96
N GLN A 504 25.83 9.13 10.42
CA GLN A 504 26.55 10.17 11.16
C GLN A 504 25.72 10.71 12.32
N TYR A 505 24.43 10.96 12.08
CA TYR A 505 23.49 11.44 13.10
C TYR A 505 23.36 10.46 14.26
N LEU A 506 23.18 9.16 13.96
CA LEU A 506 23.09 8.11 14.97
C LEU A 506 24.43 7.90 15.71
N ALA A 507 25.57 8.03 15.04
CA ALA A 507 26.88 7.89 15.67
C ALA A 507 27.25 9.05 16.62
N GLN A 508 26.66 10.22 16.42
CA GLN A 508 26.95 11.44 17.22
C GLN A 508 25.98 11.64 18.38
N ARG A 509 24.83 10.96 18.37
CA ARG A 509 23.79 11.09 19.38
C ARG A 509 23.69 9.84 20.25
N GLY A 510 23.10 10.01 21.43
CA GLY A 510 22.63 8.87 22.22
C GLY A 510 21.40 8.23 21.59
N ASP A 511 20.73 7.38 22.35
CA ASP A 511 19.56 6.64 21.91
C ASP A 511 18.48 7.57 21.32
N VAL A 512 17.85 7.12 20.23
CA VAL A 512 16.75 7.86 19.62
C VAL A 512 15.54 7.79 20.56
N THR A 513 15.17 8.94 21.11
CA THR A 513 14.00 9.11 21.98
C THR A 513 12.93 9.97 21.31
N GLU A 514 11.66 9.77 21.63
CA GLU A 514 10.62 10.67 21.14
C GLU A 514 10.65 11.99 21.89
N THR A 515 10.81 13.10 21.16
CA THR A 515 10.68 14.43 21.73
C THR A 515 9.80 15.31 20.85
N GLY A 516 8.85 15.99 21.48
CA GLY A 516 8.06 17.06 20.87
C GLY A 516 6.80 16.59 20.13
N LYS A 517 6.05 17.58 19.63
CA LYS A 517 4.84 17.35 18.86
C LYS A 517 5.19 16.94 17.42
N PRO A 518 4.33 16.20 16.72
CA PRO A 518 4.51 15.92 15.30
C PRO A 518 4.68 17.22 14.48
N PRO A 519 5.70 17.32 13.59
CA PRO A 519 5.94 18.53 12.79
C PRO A 519 4.80 18.95 11.86
N VAL A 520 3.90 18.02 11.50
CA VAL A 520 2.75 18.29 10.64
C VAL A 520 1.49 17.79 11.33
N ARG A 521 0.50 18.68 11.56
CA ARG A 521 -0.74 18.36 12.28
C ARG A 521 -1.97 18.91 11.58
N CYS A 522 -3.03 18.10 11.53
CA CYS A 522 -4.32 18.54 11.03
C CYS A 522 -5.17 19.09 12.18
N VAL A 523 -5.64 20.33 12.09
CA VAL A 523 -6.37 21.00 13.19
C VAL A 523 -7.83 20.56 13.32
N VAL A 524 -8.34 19.79 12.36
CA VAL A 524 -9.73 19.33 12.29
C VAL A 524 -9.88 17.80 12.37
N ARG A 525 -8.79 17.06 12.57
CA ARG A 525 -8.79 15.58 12.61
C ARG A 525 -7.76 15.05 13.61
N SER A 526 -7.87 13.76 13.93
CA SER A 526 -6.89 13.03 14.74
C SER A 526 -5.47 13.14 14.16
N ASP A 527 -4.47 13.19 15.04
CA ASP A 527 -3.05 13.21 14.69
C ASP A 527 -2.59 11.91 13.99
N VAL A 528 -3.34 10.82 14.12
CA VAL A 528 -3.06 9.55 13.45
C VAL A 528 -4.08 9.30 12.35
N LEU A 529 -3.61 9.33 11.09
CA LEU A 529 -4.38 8.97 9.91
C LEU A 529 -3.66 7.83 9.18
N ARG A 530 -4.25 6.63 9.19
CA ARG A 530 -3.64 5.41 8.60
C ARG A 530 -3.78 5.34 7.08
N SER A 531 -4.86 5.90 6.54
CA SER A 531 -5.17 5.91 5.11
C SER A 531 -5.88 7.21 4.76
N GLN A 532 -5.40 7.91 3.73
CA GLN A 532 -6.10 9.08 3.21
C GLN A 532 -7.33 8.69 2.36
N TYR A 533 -7.29 7.55 1.65
CA TYR A 533 -8.35 7.20 0.70
C TYR A 533 -9.47 6.38 1.33
N LEU A 534 -9.17 5.42 2.21
CA LEU A 534 -10.20 4.68 2.93
C LEU A 534 -10.97 5.61 3.88
N ALA A 535 -10.27 6.56 4.52
CA ALA A 535 -10.93 7.60 5.30
C ALA A 535 -11.87 8.46 4.44
N PHE A 536 -11.42 8.89 3.26
CA PHE A 536 -12.26 9.62 2.31
C PHE A 536 -13.51 8.83 1.90
N ILE A 537 -13.38 7.52 1.62
CA ILE A 537 -14.55 6.67 1.28
C ILE A 537 -15.53 6.63 2.45
N LYS A 538 -15.04 6.38 3.67
CA LYS A 538 -15.86 6.28 4.88
C LYS A 538 -16.63 7.58 5.15
N GLU A 539 -15.95 8.72 5.04
CA GLU A 539 -16.59 10.04 5.18
C GLU A 539 -17.70 10.24 4.15
N ARG A 540 -17.44 9.91 2.87
CA ARG A 540 -18.44 10.03 1.81
C ARG A 540 -19.64 9.10 1.98
N GLN A 541 -19.43 7.91 2.55
CA GLN A 541 -20.52 6.99 2.87
C GLN A 541 -21.41 7.57 3.98
N GLN A 542 -20.80 8.08 5.05
CA GLN A 542 -21.51 8.73 6.15
C GLN A 542 -22.30 9.96 5.71
N GLU A 543 -21.73 10.81 4.84
CA GLU A 543 -22.42 11.96 4.25
C GLU A 543 -23.69 11.52 3.50
N ARG A 544 -23.59 10.49 2.66
CA ARG A 544 -24.73 9.97 1.89
C ARG A 544 -25.82 9.36 2.77
N GLU A 545 -25.42 8.63 3.81
CA GLU A 545 -26.35 8.06 4.78
C GLU A 545 -27.11 9.15 5.53
N ALA A 546 -26.43 10.22 5.94
CA ALA A 546 -27.04 11.38 6.58
C ALA A 546 -28.02 12.10 5.62
N GLU A 547 -27.62 12.35 4.37
CA GLU A 547 -28.50 12.93 3.34
C GLU A 547 -29.77 12.08 3.11
N MET A 548 -29.64 10.75 3.11
CA MET A 548 -30.78 9.83 2.98
C MET A 548 -31.69 9.82 4.22
N GLN A 549 -31.14 10.01 5.42
CA GLN A 549 -31.92 10.11 6.65
C GLN A 549 -32.69 11.44 6.73
N ASP A 550 -32.07 12.54 6.31
CA ASP A 550 -32.71 13.85 6.22
C ASP A 550 -33.83 13.86 5.17
N ALA A 551 -33.60 13.24 4.01
CA ALA A 551 -34.62 13.10 2.95
C ALA A 551 -35.83 12.24 3.36
N ASN A 552 -35.65 11.33 4.32
CA ASN A 552 -36.70 10.43 4.83
C ASN A 552 -37.32 10.92 6.16
N SER A 553 -36.92 12.08 6.67
CA SER A 553 -37.54 12.66 7.86
C SER A 553 -38.94 13.20 7.51
N PRO A 554 -40.00 12.81 8.27
CA PRO A 554 -41.35 13.30 7.98
C PRO A 554 -41.39 14.82 8.12
N ALA A 555 -41.88 15.51 7.08
CA ALA A 555 -42.12 16.94 7.14
C ALA A 555 -43.00 17.26 8.36
N ASP A 556 -42.55 18.20 9.20
CA ASP A 556 -43.29 18.65 10.38
C ASP A 556 -44.68 19.15 9.95
N PRO A 557 -45.78 18.49 10.37
CA PRO A 557 -47.13 18.90 9.98
C PRO A 557 -47.57 20.25 10.58
N ASN A 558 -46.75 20.91 11.40
CA ASN A 558 -47.07 22.18 12.04
C ASN A 558 -46.55 23.45 11.33
N THR A 559 -46.16 23.39 10.06
CA THR A 559 -46.05 24.63 9.25
C THR A 559 -47.42 25.03 8.71
N SER A 560 -48.28 25.50 9.62
CA SER A 560 -49.54 26.14 9.28
C SER A 560 -49.29 27.42 8.49
N ILE A 561 -49.68 27.40 7.22
CA ILE A 561 -49.80 28.57 6.35
C ILE A 561 -50.83 29.51 6.98
N ASN A 562 -50.40 30.71 7.37
CA ASN A 562 -51.28 31.81 7.73
C ASN A 562 -51.83 32.43 6.44
N PRO A 563 -53.16 32.46 6.21
CA PRO A 563 -53.72 33.26 5.12
C PRO A 563 -54.01 34.67 5.66
N SER A 564 -53.13 35.63 5.35
CA SER A 564 -53.47 37.06 5.47
C SER A 564 -53.82 37.61 4.09
N SER A 565 -55.06 38.07 4.01
CA SER A 565 -55.63 39.00 3.03
C SER A 565 -54.63 40.00 2.45
N ASP A 566 -54.66 40.18 1.13
CA ASP A 566 -55.09 41.47 0.60
C ASP A 566 -55.51 41.41 -0.88
N SER A 567 -56.44 42.30 -1.15
CA SER A 567 -57.30 42.45 -2.32
C SER A 567 -56.61 43.00 -3.56
N ASN A 568 -57.20 42.66 -4.72
CA ASN A 568 -57.34 43.45 -5.94
C ASN A 568 -56.28 44.52 -6.24
N GLU A 569 -55.56 44.36 -7.34
CA GLU A 569 -55.65 45.34 -8.44
C GLU A 569 -55.24 44.73 -9.79
N LYS A 570 -55.96 45.18 -10.80
CA LYS A 570 -55.87 44.87 -12.23
C LYS A 570 -54.83 45.77 -12.91
N GLU A 571 -54.54 45.42 -14.17
CA GLU A 571 -53.88 46.24 -15.21
C GLU A 571 -52.35 46.37 -15.03
N THR A 572 -51.48 46.31 -16.03
CA THR A 572 -51.56 46.17 -17.50
C THR A 572 -50.14 45.86 -18.02
N ASN A 573 -50.11 45.36 -19.25
CA ASN A 573 -49.00 45.15 -20.19
C ASN A 573 -47.82 46.16 -20.24
N ASP A 574 -46.72 45.63 -20.81
CA ASP A 574 -45.69 46.23 -21.68
C ASP A 574 -44.80 47.37 -21.14
N GLU A 575 -43.52 47.09 -20.86
CA GLU A 575 -42.35 47.24 -21.76
C GLU A 575 -41.05 46.78 -21.07
#